data_AF-A0A350X0D5-F1
#
_entry.id   AF-A0A350X0D5-F1
#
_cell.length_a   1.000
_cell.length_b   1.000
_cell.length_c   1.000
_cell.angle_alpha   90.00
_cell.angle_beta   90.00
_cell.angle_gamma   90.00
#
_symmetry.space_group_name_H-M   'P 1'
#
loop_
_entity.id
_entity.type
_entity.pdbx_description
1 polymer ?
#
loop_
_entity_poly.entity_id
_entity_poly.type
_entity_poly.pdbx_seq_one_letter_code
_entity_poly.pdbx_strand_id
1 'polypeptide(L)'
;KIPLAWGANRQGRLVADHINGLDAKFNGSLGTSVAKVFDLDVALTGLNERALQAANMPYEAITVHPNNHAGYYPGAAQLHL
;
A
#
# COMPACT_ATOMS: atom_id res chain seq x y z
N LYS A 1 8.60 11.45 -3.48
CA LYS A 1 8.80 11.02 -2.08
C LYS A 1 7.44 10.62 -1.50
N ILE A 2 7.38 9.63 -0.60
CA ILE A 2 6.12 9.14 -0.02
C ILE A 2 6.12 9.46 1.49
N PRO A 3 5.50 10.58 1.91
CA PRO A 3 5.57 11.05 3.29
C PRO A 3 4.57 10.28 4.18
N LEU A 4 4.97 9.10 4.68
CA LEU A 4 4.16 8.27 5.57
C LEU A 4 4.91 7.92 6.86
N ALA A 5 4.18 7.82 7.96
CA ALA A 5 4.73 7.54 9.29
C ALA A 5 5.52 6.22 9.35
N TRP A 6 5.03 5.18 8.66
CA TRP A 6 5.71 3.88 8.58
C TRP A 6 7.12 4.00 7.99
N GLY A 7 7.27 4.77 6.90
CA GLY A 7 8.57 5.00 6.25
C GLY A 7 9.50 5.81 7.14
N ALA A 8 8.98 6.84 7.80
CA ALA A 8 9.75 7.69 8.70
C ALA A 8 10.35 6.91 9.89
N ASN A 9 9.55 6.08 10.58
CA ASN A 9 10.03 5.30 11.71
C ASN A 9 11.11 4.28 11.32
N ARG A 10 10.93 3.58 10.18
CA ARG A 10 11.93 2.62 9.69
C ARG A 10 13.21 3.28 9.25
N GLN A 11 13.12 4.42 8.55
CA GLN A 11 14.29 5.18 8.15
C GLN A 11 15.01 5.78 9.37
N GLY A 12 14.30 6.20 10.41
CA GLY A 12 14.91 6.62 11.68
C GLY A 12 15.69 5.49 12.35
N ARG A 13 15.11 4.28 12.40
CA ARG A 13 15.82 3.09 12.92
C ARG A 13 17.05 2.75 12.09
N LEU A 14 16.95 2.84 10.75
CA LEU A 14 18.05 2.61 9.83
C LEU A 14 19.22 3.56 10.06
N VAL A 15 18.94 4.85 10.31
CA VAL A 15 19.96 5.84 10.68
C VAL A 15 20.68 5.40 11.95
N ALA A 16 19.95 4.94 12.97
CA ALA A 16 20.56 4.42 14.19
C ALA A 16 21.43 3.18 13.93
N ASP A 17 21.00 2.26 13.06
CA ASP A 17 21.82 1.09 12.68
C ASP A 17 23.15 1.51 12.02
N HIS A 18 23.09 2.46 11.08
CA HIS A 18 24.28 2.99 10.42
C HIS A 18 25.23 3.70 11.40
N ILE A 19 24.71 4.48 12.34
CA ILE A 19 25.51 5.12 13.40
C ILE A 19 26.24 4.07 14.25
N ASN A 20 25.63 2.91 14.48
CA ASN A 20 26.21 1.82 15.26
C ASN A 20 27.06 0.84 14.43
N GLY A 21 27.34 1.15 13.16
CA GLY A 21 28.19 0.32 12.30
C GLY A 21 27.56 -1.01 11.87
N LEU A 22 26.23 -1.14 11.98
CA LEU A 22 25.51 -2.32 11.52
C LEU A 22 25.29 -2.25 10.00
N ASP A 23 25.45 -3.39 9.32
CA ASP A 23 25.10 -3.50 7.89
C ASP A 23 23.57 -3.59 7.74
N ALA A 24 22.93 -2.43 7.57
CA ALA A 24 21.50 -2.29 7.39
C ALA A 24 21.19 -1.62 6.05
N LYS A 25 20.14 -2.08 5.35
CA LYS A 25 19.75 -1.58 4.02
C LYS A 25 18.27 -1.24 3.96
N PHE A 26 17.96 -0.16 3.24
CA PHE A 26 16.58 0.20 2.91
C PHE A 26 16.17 -0.44 1.59
N ASN A 27 15.19 -1.34 1.63
CA ASN A 27 14.71 -2.05 0.44
C ASN A 27 13.66 -1.26 -0.37
N GLY A 28 13.51 0.04 -0.09
CA GLY A 28 12.49 0.88 -0.71
C GLY A 28 11.14 0.82 0.00
N SER A 29 10.14 1.46 -0.62
CA SER A 29 8.76 1.50 -0.16
C SER A 29 7.85 1.33 -1.36
N LEU A 30 6.80 0.53 -1.19
CA LEU A 30 5.73 0.36 -2.19
C LEU A 30 4.66 1.46 -2.10
N GLY A 31 4.77 2.39 -1.14
CA GLY A 31 3.73 3.41 -0.95
C GLY A 31 2.41 2.87 -0.42
N THR A 32 2.44 1.74 0.31
CA THR A 32 1.27 1.16 0.96
C THR A 32 0.61 2.20 1.88
N SER A 33 -0.66 2.47 1.63
CA SER A 33 -1.42 3.46 2.38
C SER A 33 -2.88 3.04 2.50
N VAL A 34 -3.54 3.52 3.54
CA VAL A 34 -4.96 3.27 3.83
C VAL A 34 -5.57 4.52 4.42
N ALA A 35 -6.81 4.81 4.04
CA ALA A 35 -7.60 5.90 4.58
C ALA A 35 -9.04 5.43 4.81
N LYS A 36 -9.61 5.86 5.94
CA LYS A 36 -11.04 5.70 6.22
C LYS A 36 -11.79 6.91 5.67
N VAL A 37 -12.82 6.66 4.87
CA VAL A 37 -13.68 7.67 4.26
C VAL A 37 -15.12 7.30 4.57
N PHE A 38 -15.67 7.91 5.62
CA PHE A 38 -16.95 7.49 6.21
C PHE A 38 -16.93 5.99 6.58
N ASP A 39 -17.83 5.21 6.00
CA ASP A 39 -17.94 3.76 6.23
C ASP A 39 -17.04 2.94 5.32
N LEU A 40 -16.32 3.57 4.38
CA LEU A 40 -15.40 2.89 3.47
C LEU A 40 -13.97 2.95 3.97
N ASP A 41 -13.25 1.85 3.79
CA ASP A 41 -11.80 1.81 3.94
C ASP A 41 -11.19 1.68 2.53
N VAL A 42 -10.35 2.65 2.16
CA VAL A 42 -9.69 2.70 0.84
C VAL A 42 -8.21 2.48 1.05
N ALA A 43 -7.65 1.48 0.37
CA ALA A 43 -6.25 1.13 0.47
C ALA A 43 -5.61 0.98 -0.91
N LEU A 44 -4.30 1.23 -0.99
CA LEU A 44 -3.50 0.96 -2.18
C LEU A 44 -2.08 0.54 -1.79
N THR A 45 -1.45 -0.22 -2.66
CA THR A 45 -0.03 -0.56 -2.56
C THR A 45 0.57 -0.64 -3.96
N GLY A 46 1.77 -0.11 -4.16
CA GLY A 46 2.40 -0.04 -5.49
C GLY A 46 1.86 1.10 -6.35
N LEU A 47 2.02 0.95 -7.67
CA LEU A 47 1.57 1.91 -8.65
C LEU A 47 0.13 1.62 -9.06
N ASN A 48 -0.68 2.68 -9.15
CA ASN A 48 -2.00 2.60 -9.79
C ASN A 48 -1.89 2.85 -11.30
N GLU A 49 -2.96 2.56 -12.03
CA GLU A 49 -3.04 2.75 -13.48
C GLU A 49 -2.66 4.16 -13.91
N ARG A 50 -3.12 5.19 -13.20
CA ARG A 50 -2.79 6.59 -13.51
C ARG A 50 -1.28 6.86 -13.45
N ALA A 51 -0.59 6.29 -12.48
CA ALA A 51 0.86 6.43 -12.36
C ALA A 51 1.61 5.66 -13.45
N LEU A 52 1.13 4.46 -13.81
CA LEU A 52 1.71 3.66 -14.90
C LEU A 52 1.53 4.32 -16.27
N GLN A 53 0.35 4.89 -16.53
CA GLN A 53 0.06 5.70 -17.72
C GLN A 53 1.00 6.91 -17.80
N ALA A 54 1.16 7.67 -16.71
CA ALA A 54 2.06 8.83 -16.67
C ALA A 54 3.54 8.44 -16.89
N ALA A 55 3.92 7.22 -16.52
CA ALA A 55 5.25 6.68 -16.73
C ALA A 55 5.45 6.01 -18.11
N ASN A 56 4.42 5.95 -18.96
CA ASN A 56 4.42 5.19 -20.23
C ASN A 56 4.84 3.72 -20.04
N MET A 57 4.42 3.09 -18.95
CA MET A 57 4.70 1.69 -18.67
C MET A 57 3.57 0.81 -19.21
N PRO A 58 3.84 -0.22 -20.05
CA PRO A 58 2.83 -1.18 -20.46
C PRO A 58 2.26 -1.93 -19.25
N TYR A 59 0.93 -2.07 -19.20
CA TYR A 59 0.24 -2.78 -18.12
C TYR A 59 -1.10 -3.33 -18.59
N GLU A 60 -1.62 -4.30 -17.84
CA GLU A 60 -3.01 -4.77 -17.90
C GLU A 60 -3.64 -4.58 -16.52
N ALA A 61 -4.96 -4.38 -16.48
CA ALA A 61 -5.71 -4.19 -15.25
C ALA A 61 -6.96 -5.08 -15.24
N ILE A 62 -7.27 -5.62 -14.07
CA ILE A 62 -8.48 -6.40 -13.80
C ILE A 62 -9.11 -5.82 -12.54
N THR A 63 -10.42 -5.56 -12.59
CA THR A 63 -11.20 -5.11 -11.44
C THR A 63 -12.23 -6.17 -11.08
N VAL A 64 -12.36 -6.47 -9.79
CA VAL A 64 -13.30 -7.50 -9.30
C VAL A 64 -14.12 -6.99 -8.11
N HIS A 65 -15.31 -7.58 -7.96
CA HIS A 65 -16.26 -7.22 -6.90
C HIS A 65 -16.71 -8.40 -6.01
N PRO A 66 -15.76 -9.12 -5.37
CA PRO A 66 -16.10 -10.23 -4.49
C PRO A 66 -16.65 -9.73 -3.15
N ASN A 67 -17.32 -10.60 -2.40
CA ASN A 67 -17.59 -10.34 -0.99
C ASN A 67 -16.33 -10.62 -0.13
N ASN A 68 -16.20 -9.91 0.98
CA ASN A 68 -15.13 -10.13 1.96
C ASN A 68 -15.17 -11.53 2.61
N HIS A 69 -16.34 -12.18 2.62
CA HIS A 69 -16.53 -13.57 3.03
C HIS A 69 -17.76 -14.19 2.35
N ALA A 70 -18.07 -15.45 2.66
CA ALA A 70 -19.16 -16.20 2.04
C ALA A 70 -20.52 -15.53 2.27
N GLY A 71 -21.24 -15.22 1.18
CA GLY A 71 -22.46 -14.40 1.23
C GLY A 71 -23.64 -15.01 1.99
N TYR A 72 -23.63 -16.33 2.28
CA TYR A 72 -24.66 -16.94 3.13
C TYR A 72 -24.47 -16.64 4.62
N TYR A 73 -23.27 -16.19 5.03
CA TYR A 73 -23.01 -15.80 6.41
C TYR A 73 -23.36 -14.31 6.60
N PRO A 74 -24.04 -13.91 7.69
CA PRO A 74 -24.44 -12.52 7.89
C PRO A 74 -23.25 -11.54 7.91
N GLY A 75 -23.49 -10.31 7.41
CA GLY A 75 -22.50 -9.24 7.41
C GLY A 75 -21.46 -9.31 6.29
N ALA A 76 -21.73 -10.03 5.21
CA ALA A 76 -20.91 -9.97 4.00
C ALA A 76 -20.99 -8.58 3.37
N ALA A 77 -19.83 -8.01 3.06
CA ALA A 77 -19.70 -6.72 2.39
C ALA A 77 -18.90 -6.90 1.10
N GLN A 78 -19.36 -6.25 0.03
CA GLN A 78 -18.65 -6.26 -1.24
C GLN A 78 -17.35 -5.45 -1.13
N LEU A 79 -16.28 -6.00 -1.71
CA LEU A 79 -15.01 -5.34 -1.90
C LEU A 79 -14.92 -4.83 -3.34
N HIS A 80 -14.26 -3.70 -3.55
CA HIS A 80 -13.89 -3.22 -4.88
C HIS A 80 -12.36 -3.29 -4.97
N LEU A 81 -11.85 -4.23 -5.77
CA LEU A 81 -10.42 -4.50 -5.94
C LEU A 81 -10.00 -4.20 -7.37
#